data_AF-A0A1U7VQ33-F1
#
_entry.id   AF-A0A1U7VQ33-F1
#
_cell.length_a   1.000
_cell.length_b   1.000
_cell.length_c   1.000
_cell.angle_alpha   90.00
_cell.angle_beta   90.00
_cell.angle_gamma   90.00
#
_symmetry.space_group_name_H-M   'P 1'
#
loop_
_entity.id
_entity.type
_entity.pdbx_description
1 polymer ?
#
loop_
_entity_poly.entity_id
_entity_poly.type
_entity_poly.pdbx_seq_one_letter_code
_entity_poly.pdbx_strand_id
1 'polypeptide(L)'
;TPLRPPKSAPGWAYRFPNTNTTILYYRSASLCVIEPFNVTDPAPESAMNLDQPSAFLRKYLDQFDVVVLNTGHHWNGGKVNANRWVMHVNGKLVVDRMLAEIGNAKNFTVYSIAIWLDSQIASHPQLKAFFRTISPIHILNGDWTTGGRCDNNVPLIKGNEVQLEESSDPVIGGAVN
;
A
#
# COMPACT_ATOMS: atom_id res chain seq x y z
N THR A 1 -2.52 -13.70 -31.54
CA THR A 1 -2.67 -13.56 -30.09
C THR A 1 -3.17 -12.16 -29.80
N PRO A 2 -4.33 -11.94 -29.16
CA PRO A 2 -4.78 -10.57 -28.91
C PRO A 2 -3.80 -9.93 -27.93
N LEU A 3 -3.25 -8.79 -28.35
CA LEU A 3 -2.33 -7.97 -27.58
C LEU A 3 -2.98 -7.64 -26.23
N ARG A 4 -2.31 -8.03 -25.14
CA ARG A 4 -2.67 -7.64 -23.79
C ARG A 4 -2.83 -6.10 -23.79
N PRO A 5 -3.96 -5.54 -23.33
CA PRO A 5 -4.10 -4.10 -23.27
C PRO A 5 -2.93 -3.50 -22.48
N PRO A 6 -2.40 -2.32 -22.87
CA PRO A 6 -1.32 -1.69 -22.15
C PRO A 6 -1.73 -1.54 -20.68
N LYS A 7 -0.88 -2.04 -19.77
CA LYS A 7 -1.05 -1.77 -18.34
C LYS A 7 -1.11 -0.23 -18.21
N SER A 8 -2.21 0.29 -17.69
CA SER A 8 -2.35 1.71 -17.35
C SER A 8 -1.11 2.18 -16.61
N ALA A 9 -0.63 3.40 -16.91
CA ALA A 9 0.50 3.99 -16.19
C ALA A 9 0.27 3.86 -14.67
N PRO A 10 1.32 3.56 -13.88
CA PRO A 10 1.17 3.25 -12.47
C PRO A 10 0.73 4.45 -11.62
N GLY A 11 0.50 5.63 -12.20
CA GLY A 11 0.15 6.84 -11.46
C GLY A 11 -0.20 8.03 -12.36
N TRP A 12 -0.46 9.17 -11.73
CA TRP A 12 -0.65 10.47 -12.37
C TRP A 12 -0.04 11.59 -11.52
N ALA A 13 0.27 12.73 -12.12
CA ALA A 13 0.73 13.91 -11.40
C ALA A 13 0.08 15.17 -11.99
N TYR A 14 -0.22 16.14 -11.12
CA TYR A 14 -0.78 17.42 -11.50
C TYR A 14 -0.08 18.54 -10.75
N ARG A 15 0.41 19.56 -11.47
CA ARG A 15 1.07 20.74 -10.89
C ARG A 15 0.13 21.94 -10.92
N PHE A 16 -0.01 22.60 -9.79
CA PHE A 16 -0.68 23.88 -9.61
C PHE A 16 0.34 25.00 -9.77
N PRO A 17 0.36 25.75 -10.89
CA PRO A 17 1.42 26.73 -11.14
C PRO A 17 1.42 27.89 -10.14
N ASN A 18 0.24 28.32 -9.70
CA ASN A 18 0.06 29.48 -8.81
C ASN A 18 0.69 29.29 -7.43
N THR A 19 0.76 28.04 -6.94
CA THR A 19 1.36 27.70 -5.64
C THR A 19 2.66 26.92 -5.78
N ASN A 20 3.07 26.60 -7.01
CA ASN A 20 4.17 25.68 -7.31
C ASN A 20 4.02 24.29 -6.62
N THR A 21 2.78 23.85 -6.37
CA THR A 21 2.50 22.57 -5.71
C THR A 21 2.28 21.47 -6.74
N THR A 22 2.85 20.29 -6.52
CA THR A 22 2.55 19.10 -7.33
C THR A 22 1.85 18.05 -6.47
N ILE A 23 0.70 17.55 -6.92
CA ILE A 23 0.05 16.39 -6.34
C ILE A 23 0.35 15.21 -7.25
N LEU A 24 0.92 14.15 -6.68
CA LEU A 24 1.25 12.91 -7.37
C LEU A 24 0.53 11.74 -6.71
N TYR A 25 -0.08 10.90 -7.54
CA TYR A 25 -0.60 9.60 -7.15
C TYR A 25 0.23 8.51 -7.80
N TYR A 26 0.66 7.53 -7.01
CA TYR A 26 1.32 6.32 -7.50
C TYR A 26 0.67 5.08 -6.89
N ARG A 27 0.26 4.15 -7.74
CA ARG A 27 -0.36 2.89 -7.36
C ARG A 27 0.70 1.88 -6.96
N SER A 28 0.91 1.74 -5.65
CA SER A 28 1.64 0.62 -5.04
C SER A 28 0.71 -0.11 -4.06
N ALA A 29 0.00 -1.12 -4.55
CA ALA A 29 -1.12 -1.72 -3.81
C ALA A 29 -0.73 -2.40 -2.50
N SER A 30 0.48 -2.98 -2.42
CA SER A 30 1.02 -3.63 -1.22
C SER A 30 2.00 -2.74 -0.46
N LEU A 31 2.34 -1.56 -0.99
CA LEU A 31 3.43 -0.67 -0.54
C LEU A 31 4.84 -1.25 -0.60
N CYS A 32 5.01 -2.57 -0.62
CA CYS A 32 6.31 -3.22 -0.73
C CYS A 32 6.84 -3.34 -2.17
N VAL A 33 8.14 -3.61 -2.31
CA VAL A 33 8.72 -3.91 -3.62
C VAL A 33 8.29 -5.30 -4.10
N ILE A 34 7.96 -5.35 -5.39
CA ILE A 34 7.61 -6.58 -6.09
C ILE A 34 8.53 -6.69 -7.30
N GLU A 35 9.30 -7.76 -7.36
CA GLU A 35 10.34 -7.96 -8.38
C GLU A 35 10.27 -9.37 -8.98
N PRO A 36 10.72 -9.55 -10.24
CA PRO A 36 10.71 -10.88 -10.87
C PRO A 36 11.48 -11.91 -10.06
N PHE A 37 10.89 -13.10 -9.89
CA PHE A 37 11.46 -14.23 -9.17
C PHE A 37 11.24 -15.51 -9.99
N ASN A 38 12.20 -16.44 -9.97
CA ASN A 38 12.14 -17.68 -10.76
C ASN A 38 11.78 -17.43 -12.25
N VAL A 39 12.46 -16.46 -12.88
CA VAL A 39 12.15 -16.01 -14.26
C VAL A 39 12.36 -17.07 -15.34
N THR A 40 13.00 -18.18 -15.01
CA THR A 40 13.22 -19.34 -15.87
C THR A 40 12.07 -20.35 -15.84
N ASP A 41 11.11 -20.20 -14.92
CA ASP A 41 9.91 -21.03 -14.84
C ASP A 41 8.93 -20.68 -15.98
N PRO A 42 8.28 -21.65 -16.63
CA PRO A 42 7.20 -21.40 -17.60
C PRO A 42 6.08 -20.48 -17.09
N ALA A 43 5.89 -20.44 -15.77
CA ALA A 43 4.99 -19.56 -15.05
C ALA A 43 5.80 -18.72 -14.04
N PRO A 44 6.38 -17.59 -14.47
CA PRO A 44 7.27 -16.79 -13.62
C PRO A 44 6.53 -16.28 -12.38
N GLU A 45 7.26 -16.21 -11.28
CA GLU A 45 6.77 -15.72 -9.99
C GLU A 45 7.28 -14.29 -9.76
N SER A 46 6.81 -13.64 -8.70
CA SER A 46 7.40 -12.39 -8.25
C SER A 46 7.64 -12.42 -6.75
N ALA A 47 8.82 -11.99 -6.33
CA ALA A 47 9.14 -11.82 -4.93
C ALA A 47 8.43 -10.57 -4.41
N MET A 48 7.58 -10.76 -3.41
CA MET A 48 6.91 -9.71 -2.65
C MET A 48 7.68 -9.53 -1.34
N ASN A 49 8.60 -8.56 -1.32
CA ASN A 49 9.53 -8.37 -0.20
C ASN A 49 8.88 -7.51 0.90
N LEU A 50 8.32 -8.14 1.92
CA LEU A 50 7.45 -7.52 2.92
C LEU A 50 8.16 -6.41 3.71
N ASP A 51 9.46 -6.51 3.92
CA ASP A 51 10.29 -5.59 4.71
C ASP A 51 10.85 -4.40 3.91
N GLN A 52 10.49 -4.28 2.63
CA GLN A 52 11.10 -3.34 1.72
C GLN A 52 10.07 -2.40 1.07
N PRO A 53 10.20 -1.07 1.19
CA PRO A 53 9.29 -0.13 0.55
C PRO A 53 9.37 -0.23 -0.96
N SER A 54 8.29 0.13 -1.66
CA SER A 54 8.24 0.09 -3.11
C SER A 54 9.40 0.86 -3.74
N ALA A 55 9.92 0.35 -4.87
CA ALA A 55 11.04 0.97 -5.57
C ALA A 55 10.78 2.44 -5.93
N PHE A 56 9.52 2.81 -6.24
CA PHE A 56 9.13 4.19 -6.50
C PHE A 56 9.32 5.09 -5.28
N LEU A 57 8.79 4.68 -4.12
CA LEU A 57 8.92 5.45 -2.89
C LEU A 57 10.39 5.64 -2.51
N ARG A 58 11.19 4.57 -2.55
CA ARG A 58 12.63 4.63 -2.24
C ARG A 58 13.41 5.55 -3.19
N LYS A 59 13.07 5.54 -4.47
CA LYS A 59 13.79 6.30 -5.50
C LYS A 59 13.53 7.80 -5.45
N TYR A 60 12.32 8.20 -5.06
CA TYR A 60 11.86 9.58 -5.19
C TYR A 60 11.55 10.25 -3.85
N LEU A 61 11.86 9.61 -2.71
CA LEU A 61 11.54 10.13 -1.38
C LEU A 61 12.06 11.55 -1.17
N ASP A 62 13.30 11.80 -1.55
CA ASP A 62 14.00 13.08 -1.38
C ASP A 62 13.34 14.24 -2.16
N GLN A 63 12.41 13.93 -3.07
CA GLN A 63 11.66 14.90 -3.87
C GLN A 63 10.27 15.21 -3.29
N PHE A 64 9.89 14.58 -2.18
CA PHE A 64 8.59 14.76 -1.55
C PHE A 64 8.68 15.58 -0.26
N ASP A 65 7.88 16.63 -0.18
CA ASP A 65 7.65 17.35 1.09
C ASP A 65 6.63 16.60 1.95
N VAL A 66 5.68 15.89 1.33
CA VAL A 66 4.62 15.15 2.02
C VAL A 66 4.40 13.80 1.34
N VAL A 67 4.35 12.73 2.13
CA VAL A 67 4.00 11.38 1.69
C VAL A 67 2.76 10.90 2.43
N VAL A 68 1.75 10.46 1.69
CA VAL A 68 0.54 9.82 2.25
C VAL A 68 0.49 8.38 1.77
N LEU A 69 0.70 7.43 2.68
CA LEU A 69 0.64 6.00 2.40
C LEU A 69 -0.76 5.46 2.72
N ASN A 70 -1.22 4.49 1.93
CA ASN A 70 -2.42 3.72 2.25
C ASN A 70 -2.35 2.31 1.64
N THR A 71 -2.91 1.34 2.35
CA THR A 71 -3.08 -0.03 1.84
C THR A 71 -4.24 -0.72 2.56
N GLY A 72 -4.71 -1.85 2.04
CA GLY A 72 -5.83 -2.57 2.63
C GLY A 72 -6.38 -3.63 1.68
N HIS A 73 -7.48 -3.34 0.99
CA HIS A 73 -8.26 -4.27 0.14
C HIS A 73 -7.50 -5.06 -0.94
N HIS A 74 -6.23 -4.74 -1.21
CA HIS A 74 -5.38 -5.52 -2.12
C HIS A 74 -4.66 -6.68 -1.41
N TRP A 75 -4.56 -6.67 -0.08
CA TRP A 75 -4.12 -7.78 0.76
C TRP A 75 -5.23 -8.82 0.89
N ASN A 76 -5.30 -9.73 -0.09
CA ASN A 76 -6.20 -10.87 -0.08
C ASN A 76 -5.51 -12.05 -0.79
N GLY A 77 -5.73 -13.26 -0.28
CA GLY A 77 -5.06 -14.46 -0.81
C GLY A 77 -5.34 -14.70 -2.30
N GLY A 78 -6.55 -14.40 -2.77
CA GLY A 78 -6.92 -14.52 -4.18
C GLY A 78 -6.03 -13.68 -5.10
N LYS A 79 -5.81 -12.39 -4.79
CA LYS A 79 -4.94 -11.49 -5.59
C LYS A 79 -3.48 -11.86 -5.44
N VAL A 80 -3.01 -12.25 -4.25
CA VAL A 80 -1.61 -12.68 -4.04
C VAL A 80 -1.32 -13.91 -4.91
N ASN A 81 -2.19 -14.91 -4.87
CA ASN A 81 -2.05 -16.14 -5.65
C ASN A 81 -2.18 -15.88 -7.16
N ALA A 82 -3.18 -15.10 -7.58
CA ALA A 82 -3.40 -14.80 -9.00
C ALA A 82 -2.25 -14.01 -9.63
N ASN A 83 -1.56 -13.17 -8.85
CA ASN A 83 -0.36 -12.47 -9.30
C ASN A 83 0.94 -13.28 -9.12
N ARG A 84 0.86 -14.52 -8.58
CA ARG A 84 2.02 -15.39 -8.30
C ARG A 84 3.07 -14.69 -7.43
N TRP A 85 2.60 -13.97 -6.42
CA TRP A 85 3.45 -13.28 -5.46
C TRP A 85 3.88 -14.23 -4.36
N VAL A 86 5.19 -14.32 -4.17
CA VAL A 86 5.85 -15.17 -3.20
C VAL A 86 6.47 -14.28 -2.14
N MET A 87 6.06 -14.45 -0.88
CA MET A 87 6.47 -13.56 0.21
C MET A 87 7.93 -13.77 0.60
N HIS A 88 8.68 -12.68 0.69
CA HIS A 88 10.07 -12.66 1.10
C HIS A 88 10.30 -11.66 2.24
N VAL A 89 11.28 -11.96 3.09
CA VAL A 89 11.83 -11.06 4.10
C VAL A 89 13.34 -11.22 4.09
N ASN A 90 14.10 -10.12 4.08
CA ASN A 90 15.56 -10.12 3.96
C ASN A 90 16.06 -10.94 2.76
N GLY A 91 15.34 -10.89 1.64
CA GLY A 91 15.65 -11.65 0.42
C GLY A 91 15.46 -13.16 0.52
N LYS A 92 14.83 -13.67 1.59
CA LYS A 92 14.57 -15.09 1.81
C LYS A 92 13.08 -15.38 1.80
N LEU A 93 12.72 -16.56 1.30
CA LEU A 93 11.35 -17.05 1.32
C LEU A 93 10.80 -17.10 2.75
N VAL A 94 9.58 -16.57 2.94
CA VAL A 94 8.84 -16.73 4.19
C VAL A 94 8.34 -18.17 4.30
N VAL A 95 8.91 -18.95 5.21
CA VAL A 95 8.49 -20.33 5.52
C VAL A 95 7.58 -20.42 6.75
N ASP A 96 7.57 -19.35 7.57
CA ASP A 96 6.68 -19.22 8.72
C ASP A 96 5.25 -19.01 8.25
N ARG A 97 4.39 -20.00 8.55
CA ARG A 97 2.97 -19.98 8.17
C ARG A 97 2.19 -18.87 8.86
N MET A 98 2.58 -18.47 10.06
CA MET A 98 1.94 -17.37 10.78
C MET A 98 2.24 -16.05 10.09
N LEU A 99 3.49 -15.79 9.73
CA LEU A 99 3.86 -14.59 8.97
C LEU A 99 3.26 -14.60 7.55
N ALA A 100 3.14 -15.77 6.92
CA ALA A 100 2.57 -15.92 5.59
C ALA A 100 1.04 -15.73 5.53
N GLU A 101 0.35 -15.68 6.69
CA GLU A 101 -1.06 -15.30 6.74
C GLU A 101 -1.21 -13.85 6.23
N ILE A 102 -2.21 -13.58 5.39
CA ILE A 102 -2.33 -12.33 4.64
C ILE A 102 -2.46 -11.10 5.56
N GLY A 103 -3.22 -11.21 6.64
CA GLY A 103 -3.36 -10.17 7.65
C GLY A 103 -2.04 -9.88 8.35
N ASN A 104 -1.33 -10.93 8.77
CA ASN A 104 -0.02 -10.81 9.42
C ASN A 104 1.05 -10.25 8.47
N ALA A 105 1.13 -10.74 7.22
CA ALA A 105 2.03 -10.24 6.20
C ALA A 105 1.79 -8.75 5.90
N LYS A 106 0.52 -8.35 5.83
CA LYS A 106 0.13 -6.93 5.69
C LYS A 106 0.63 -6.11 6.87
N ASN A 107 0.33 -6.55 8.09
CA ASN A 107 0.71 -5.83 9.30
C ASN A 107 2.23 -5.69 9.41
N PHE A 108 2.96 -6.77 9.17
CA PHE A 108 4.41 -6.77 9.12
C PHE A 108 4.94 -5.77 8.07
N THR A 109 4.40 -5.81 6.85
CA THR A 109 4.83 -4.91 5.77
C THR A 109 4.62 -3.45 6.12
N VAL A 110 3.43 -3.14 6.63
CA VAL A 110 3.03 -1.80 7.02
C VAL A 110 3.92 -1.28 8.16
N TYR A 111 4.19 -2.12 9.16
CA TYR A 111 5.11 -1.83 10.26
C TYR A 111 6.55 -1.59 9.76
N SER A 112 7.10 -2.47 8.93
CA SER A 112 8.45 -2.33 8.38
C SER A 112 8.62 -1.07 7.53
N ILE A 113 7.63 -0.74 6.71
CA ILE A 113 7.66 0.46 5.87
C ILE A 113 7.53 1.73 6.72
N ALA A 114 6.73 1.71 7.79
CA ALA A 114 6.63 2.83 8.72
C ALA A 114 7.96 3.08 9.44
N ILE A 115 8.60 2.05 9.99
CA ILE A 115 9.95 2.17 10.59
C ILE A 115 10.96 2.69 9.57
N TRP A 116 10.95 2.14 8.36
CA TRP A 116 11.85 2.62 7.32
C TRP A 116 11.62 4.11 7.06
N LEU A 117 10.38 4.54 6.87
CA LEU A 117 10.07 5.94 6.57
C LEU A 117 10.42 6.87 7.73
N ASP A 118 10.15 6.47 8.97
CA ASP A 118 10.53 7.20 10.18
C ASP A 118 12.05 7.43 10.25
N SER A 119 12.83 6.39 9.95
CA SER A 119 14.30 6.50 9.89
C SER A 119 14.80 7.52 8.85
N GLN A 120 14.00 7.83 7.82
CA GLN A 120 14.37 8.81 6.80
C GLN A 120 14.11 10.25 7.23
N ILE A 121 13.23 10.50 8.20
CA ILE A 121 12.80 11.85 8.61
C ILE A 121 13.99 12.69 9.10
N ALA A 122 14.91 12.09 9.87
CA ALA A 122 16.09 12.79 10.38
C ALA A 122 16.99 13.36 9.27
N SER A 123 17.03 12.72 8.10
CA SER A 123 17.79 13.18 6.93
C SER A 123 16.96 14.04 5.96
N HIS A 124 15.66 14.16 6.19
CA HIS A 124 14.71 14.89 5.35
C HIS A 124 13.81 15.79 6.20
N PRO A 125 14.33 16.89 6.77
CA PRO A 125 13.62 17.69 7.76
C PRO A 125 12.32 18.32 7.25
N GLN A 126 12.15 18.48 5.93
CA GLN A 126 10.92 18.96 5.31
C GLN A 126 9.85 17.86 5.10
N LEU A 127 10.23 16.59 5.14
CA LEU A 127 9.36 15.46 4.84
C LEU A 127 8.35 15.26 5.98
N LYS A 128 7.07 15.27 5.64
CA LYS A 128 5.98 14.85 6.52
C LYS A 128 5.35 13.57 5.99
N ALA A 129 5.26 12.55 6.85
CA ALA A 129 4.67 11.27 6.52
C ALA A 129 3.30 11.10 7.19
N PHE A 130 2.33 10.59 6.45
CA PHE A 130 1.02 10.21 6.94
C PHE A 130 0.69 8.79 6.48
N PHE A 131 0.04 8.03 7.33
CA PHE A 131 -0.54 6.75 6.97
C PHE A 131 -2.06 6.83 7.11
N ARG A 132 -2.78 6.66 6.01
CA ARG A 132 -4.23 6.57 6.01
C ARG A 132 -4.64 5.12 6.26
N THR A 133 -5.37 4.90 7.35
CA THR A 133 -5.95 3.59 7.69
C THR A 133 -6.95 3.10 6.64
N ILE A 134 -7.35 1.83 6.74
CA ILE A 134 -8.21 1.19 5.76
C ILE A 134 -9.55 1.91 5.62
N SER A 135 -9.90 2.28 4.39
CA SER A 135 -11.24 2.82 4.11
C SER A 135 -12.27 1.70 4.27
N PRO A 136 -13.30 1.86 5.11
CA PRO A 136 -14.33 0.85 5.31
C PRO A 136 -15.10 0.56 4.01
N ILE A 137 -15.54 -0.68 3.85
CA ILE A 137 -16.41 -1.10 2.75
C ILE A 137 -17.85 -0.79 3.14
N HIS A 138 -18.54 -0.02 2.31
CA HIS A 138 -19.96 0.28 2.46
C HIS A 138 -20.68 -0.16 1.19
N ILE A 139 -20.98 -1.45 1.09
CA ILE A 139 -21.72 -2.03 -0.04
C ILE A 139 -22.98 -2.65 0.53
N LEU A 140 -24.12 -2.36 -0.09
CA LEU A 140 -25.43 -2.89 0.28
C LEU A 140 -25.98 -3.78 -0.83
N ASN A 141 -26.86 -4.71 -0.44
CA ASN A 141 -27.59 -5.61 -1.35
C ASN A 141 -26.71 -6.51 -2.24
N GLY A 142 -25.52 -6.87 -1.75
CA GLY A 142 -24.58 -7.75 -2.43
C GLY A 142 -23.13 -7.34 -2.14
N ASP A 143 -22.20 -8.02 -2.77
CA ASP A 143 -20.78 -7.67 -2.77
C ASP A 143 -20.44 -6.87 -4.03
N TRP A 144 -19.21 -6.35 -4.09
CA TRP A 144 -18.70 -5.63 -5.26
C TRP A 144 -18.76 -6.46 -6.56
N THR A 145 -18.73 -7.80 -6.47
CA THR A 145 -18.82 -8.72 -7.61
C THR A 145 -20.24 -9.15 -7.96
N THR A 146 -21.20 -9.03 -7.04
CA THR A 146 -22.56 -9.56 -7.20
C THR A 146 -23.60 -8.46 -7.37
N GLY A 147 -23.15 -7.24 -7.69
CA GLY A 147 -24.03 -6.11 -8.00
C GLY A 147 -24.38 -5.23 -6.81
N GLY A 148 -23.73 -5.42 -5.66
CA GLY A 148 -23.87 -4.53 -4.51
C GLY A 148 -23.39 -3.11 -4.84
N ARG A 149 -24.04 -2.11 -4.24
CA ARG A 149 -23.76 -0.68 -4.49
C ARG A 149 -23.78 0.14 -3.21
N CYS A 150 -23.20 1.34 -3.29
CA CYS A 150 -23.36 2.39 -2.30
C CYS A 150 -24.10 3.56 -2.93
N ASP A 151 -25.44 3.50 -2.91
CA ASP A 151 -26.29 4.58 -3.43
C ASP A 151 -26.71 5.55 -2.30
N ASN A 152 -26.05 5.47 -1.15
CA ASN A 152 -26.36 6.31 0.00
C ASN A 152 -25.76 7.71 -0.18
N ASN A 153 -26.62 8.71 -0.28
CA ASN A 153 -26.24 10.12 -0.36
C ASN A 153 -26.29 10.83 0.99
N VAL A 154 -26.62 10.12 2.08
CA VAL A 154 -26.61 10.65 3.43
C VAL A 154 -25.24 10.36 4.07
N PRO A 155 -24.47 11.39 4.46
CA PRO A 155 -23.20 11.20 5.16
C PRO A 155 -23.37 10.37 6.44
N LEU A 156 -22.29 9.69 6.84
CA LEU A 156 -22.27 8.99 8.12
C LEU A 156 -22.49 9.98 9.26
N ILE A 157 -23.37 9.62 10.20
CA ILE A 157 -23.68 10.43 11.39
C ILE A 157 -22.52 10.41 12.42
N LYS A 158 -21.58 9.46 12.29
CA LYS A 158 -20.41 9.29 13.16
C LYS A 158 -19.20 8.84 12.35
N GLY A 159 -17.99 9.08 12.87
CA GLY A 159 -16.73 8.68 12.23
C GLY A 159 -16.34 9.56 11.04
N ASN A 160 -16.91 10.75 10.94
CA ASN A 160 -16.60 11.79 9.96
C ASN A 160 -15.46 12.71 10.39
N GLU A 161 -14.94 12.55 11.61
CA GLU A 161 -13.88 13.35 12.21
C GLU A 161 -12.86 12.47 12.90
N VAL A 162 -11.61 12.94 12.96
CA VAL A 162 -10.54 12.36 13.79
C VAL A 162 -10.48 13.15 15.09
N GLN A 163 -10.83 12.51 16.20
CA GLN A 163 -10.91 13.17 17.52
C GLN A 163 -9.78 12.75 18.48
N LEU A 164 -8.93 11.81 18.08
CA LEU A 164 -7.81 11.31 18.86
C LEU A 164 -6.49 11.79 18.26
N GLU A 165 -5.53 12.14 19.12
CA GLU A 165 -4.17 12.45 18.69
C GLU A 165 -3.37 11.17 18.36
N GLU A 166 -3.74 10.05 18.99
CA GLU A 166 -3.11 8.75 18.77
C GLU A 166 -3.71 8.00 17.57
N SER A 167 -2.88 7.16 16.94
CA SER A 167 -3.33 6.28 15.85
C SER A 167 -4.37 5.27 16.35
N SER A 168 -5.51 5.19 15.67
CA SER A 168 -6.49 4.11 15.86
C SER A 168 -6.05 2.75 15.33
N ASP A 169 -4.95 2.71 14.55
CA ASP A 169 -4.31 1.50 14.09
C ASP A 169 -3.07 1.23 14.97
N PRO A 170 -3.12 0.25 15.88
CA PRO A 170 -2.03 -0.01 16.82
C PRO A 170 -0.79 -0.59 16.13
N VAL A 171 -0.92 -1.18 14.93
CA VAL A 171 0.24 -1.69 14.18
C VAL A 171 1.08 -0.52 13.68
N ILE A 172 0.44 0.46 13.05
CA ILE A 172 1.15 1.68 12.61
C ILE A 172 1.59 2.51 13.81
N GLY A 173 0.71 2.68 14.81
CA GLY A 173 1.02 3.46 16.01
C GLY A 173 2.24 2.93 16.76
N GLY A 174 2.41 1.61 16.84
CA GLY A 174 3.57 1.00 17.48
C GLY A 174 4.86 0.99 16.65
N ALA A 175 4.81 1.40 15.37
CA ALA A 175 5.98 1.43 14.49
C ALA A 175 6.80 2.74 14.61
N VAL A 176 6.22 3.76 15.22
CA VAL A 176 6.79 5.11 15.37
C VAL A 176 6.72 5.51 16.84
N ASN A 177 7.73 6.24 17.33
CA ASN A 177 7.82 6.70 18.72
C ASN A 177 7.42 8.17 18.86
#